data_AF-A0A5Q4FSN9-F1
#
_entry.id   AF-A0A5Q4FSN9-F1
#
_cell.length_a   1.000
_cell.length_b   1.000
_cell.length_c   1.000
_cell.angle_alpha   90.00
_cell.angle_beta   90.00
_cell.angle_gamma   90.00
#
_symmetry.space_group_name_H-M   'P 1'
#
loop_
_entity.id
_entity.type
_entity.pdbx_description
1 polymer ?
#
loop_
_entity_poly.entity_id
_entity_poly.type
_entity_poly.pdbx_seq_one_letter_code
_entity_poly.pdbx_strand_id
1 'polypeptide(L)'
;MSGPKGGSYRVIDAAELARRERERARSLAHVARDELLEGLAAAEEDIRRADLDVVVPAQPGWPGDDAETRAYLQYVADAERAVREVRRGIAEARRIRRTQQVRDALGSTDVETAARGAETVLPEVVSSDGGARRTRDAVQRIVERLRDDVLPADREQVDRSLDRVAAATSDDEVRRWEVELRHAVEEANRGAAALDQEVERARQLLADLRASTVEPPLELDAGLSAVIARRSHLSEALVAAVREAVTAATAAADASFVTAAVTDSLQEMGYELGPAFDSALVEDGVAHFRRRDPRWSDHGIRVRLDGEQGGLLFHVVRASDVEALPTQDVELEEEWCADLPVLVDGLSRQGVDLRISSRAAPGELAVAPVPRSSLEADEHGTHSAPAQTEADVRRAKRRLARRQPKERGR
;
A
#
# COMPACT_ATOMS: atom_id res chain seq x y z
N MET A 1 -5.97 -44.34 14.48
CA MET A 1 -7.25 -43.58 14.57
C MET A 1 -7.29 -42.37 13.62
N SER A 2 -7.49 -42.53 12.31
CA SER A 2 -7.37 -41.44 11.32
C SER A 2 -8.30 -41.53 10.10
N GLY A 3 -9.03 -40.46 9.81
CA GLY A 3 -9.44 -40.07 8.46
C GLY A 3 -8.89 -38.66 8.16
N PRO A 4 -9.47 -37.83 7.27
CA PRO A 4 -8.96 -36.49 6.94
C PRO A 4 -8.65 -35.65 8.19
N LYS A 5 -7.41 -35.16 8.23
CA LYS A 5 -6.91 -34.26 9.27
C LYS A 5 -6.82 -32.88 8.67
N GLY A 6 -7.56 -31.92 9.21
CA GLY A 6 -7.65 -30.57 8.67
C GLY A 6 -7.47 -29.52 9.75
N GLY A 7 -6.84 -28.40 9.41
CA GLY A 7 -6.69 -27.26 10.32
C GLY A 7 -6.47 -25.96 9.56
N SER A 8 -6.75 -24.83 10.21
CA SER A 8 -6.29 -23.53 9.71
C SER A 8 -4.87 -23.25 10.21
N TYR A 9 -4.08 -22.58 9.40
CA TYR A 9 -2.73 -22.15 9.77
C TYR A 9 -2.64 -20.64 9.98
N ARG A 10 -1.61 -20.20 10.69
CA ARG A 10 -1.21 -18.79 10.78
C ARG A 10 0.31 -18.68 10.83
N VAL A 11 0.89 -17.85 9.98
CA VAL A 11 2.30 -17.45 10.11
C VAL A 11 2.42 -16.53 11.34
N ILE A 12 3.24 -16.96 12.30
CA ILE A 12 3.53 -16.27 13.56
C ILE A 12 5.04 -16.00 13.74
N ASP A 13 5.88 -16.41 12.79
CA ASP A 13 7.33 -16.17 12.86
C ASP A 13 7.65 -14.67 12.99
N ALA A 14 8.38 -14.33 14.04
CA ALA A 14 8.81 -12.96 14.30
C ALA A 14 9.83 -12.47 13.27
N ALA A 15 10.66 -13.35 12.69
CA ALA A 15 11.66 -12.96 11.71
C ALA A 15 11.03 -12.63 10.35
N GLU A 16 10.06 -13.42 9.89
CA GLU A 16 9.26 -13.18 8.69
C GLU A 16 8.38 -11.92 8.84
N LEU A 17 7.72 -11.72 9.99
CA LEU A 17 6.98 -10.49 10.26
C LEU A 17 7.91 -9.26 10.24
N ALA A 18 9.09 -9.34 10.84
CA ALA A 18 10.10 -8.28 10.79
C ALA A 18 10.72 -8.09 9.39
N ARG A 19 10.79 -9.13 8.55
CA ARG A 19 11.19 -9.00 7.13
C ARG A 19 10.15 -8.18 6.36
N ARG A 20 8.86 -8.50 6.51
CA ARG A 20 7.76 -7.75 5.87
C ARG A 20 7.69 -6.30 6.34
N GLU A 21 7.91 -6.04 7.63
CA GLU A 21 7.97 -4.67 8.15
C GLU A 21 9.14 -3.87 7.56
N ARG A 22 10.33 -4.47 7.43
CA ARG A 22 11.48 -3.86 6.74
C ARG A 22 11.20 -3.59 5.27
N GLU A 23 10.56 -4.51 4.55
CA GLU A 23 10.16 -4.33 3.15
C GLU A 23 9.10 -3.23 2.96
N ARG A 24 8.18 -3.08 3.92
CA ARG A 24 7.22 -1.98 3.98
C ARG A 24 7.88 -0.63 4.25
N ALA A 25 8.78 -0.57 5.22
CA ALA A 25 9.57 0.64 5.50
C ALA A 25 10.41 1.08 4.29
N ARG A 26 11.05 0.12 3.61
CA ARG A 26 11.80 0.34 2.37
C ARG A 26 10.89 0.85 1.24
N SER A 27 9.68 0.31 1.10
CA SER A 27 8.70 0.72 0.10
C SER A 27 8.15 2.14 0.34
N LEU A 28 7.80 2.49 1.59
CA LEU A 28 7.43 3.86 2.00
C LEU A 28 8.50 4.87 1.59
N ALA A 29 9.76 4.52 1.85
CA ALA A 29 10.91 5.36 1.56
C ALA A 29 11.15 5.57 0.05
N HIS A 30 10.87 4.57 -0.79
CA HIS A 30 10.90 4.75 -2.24
C HIS A 30 9.80 5.71 -2.71
N VAL A 31 8.56 5.55 -2.21
CA VAL A 31 7.46 6.47 -2.54
C VAL A 31 7.80 7.92 -2.14
N ALA A 32 8.36 8.12 -0.95
CA ALA A 32 8.78 9.45 -0.48
C ALA A 32 9.92 10.06 -1.33
N ARG A 33 10.90 9.25 -1.76
CA ARG A 33 11.96 9.69 -2.69
C ARG A 33 11.39 10.08 -4.05
N ASP A 34 10.51 9.26 -4.61
CA ASP A 34 9.93 9.50 -5.92
C ASP A 34 9.08 10.80 -5.90
N GLU A 35 8.31 11.06 -4.82
CA GLU A 35 7.63 12.35 -4.61
C GLU A 35 8.59 13.52 -4.43
N LEU A 36 9.70 13.36 -3.69
CA LEU A 36 10.73 14.41 -3.56
C LEU A 36 11.24 14.83 -4.95
N LEU A 37 11.55 13.86 -5.81
CA LEU A 37 12.09 14.11 -7.15
C LEU A 37 11.03 14.76 -8.08
N GLU A 38 9.80 14.25 -8.11
CA GLU A 38 8.70 14.90 -8.86
C GLU A 38 8.41 16.32 -8.32
N GLY A 39 8.41 16.48 -7.00
CA GLY A 39 8.14 17.76 -6.33
C GLY A 39 9.21 18.82 -6.59
N LEU A 40 10.49 18.44 -6.59
CA LEU A 40 11.59 19.33 -6.97
C LEU A 40 11.54 19.71 -8.45
N ALA A 41 11.28 18.74 -9.34
CA ALA A 41 11.14 19.01 -10.77
C ALA A 41 9.96 19.95 -11.08
N ALA A 42 8.82 19.77 -10.40
CA ALA A 42 7.67 20.67 -10.51
C ALA A 42 7.93 22.06 -9.90
N ALA A 43 8.80 22.14 -8.89
CA ALA A 43 9.14 23.39 -8.20
C ALA A 43 10.30 24.17 -8.83
N GLU A 44 11.10 23.57 -9.72
CA GLU A 44 12.37 24.13 -10.22
C GLU A 44 12.24 25.58 -10.71
N GLU A 45 11.22 25.88 -11.50
CA GLU A 45 10.99 27.23 -12.05
C GLU A 45 10.53 28.24 -10.98
N ASP A 46 9.80 27.80 -9.94
CA ASP A 46 9.41 28.67 -8.82
C ASP A 46 10.57 28.87 -7.82
N ILE A 47 11.41 27.86 -7.61
CA ILE A 47 12.68 27.96 -6.86
C ILE A 47 13.58 29.00 -7.55
N ARG A 48 13.76 28.88 -8.86
CA ARG A 48 14.56 29.79 -9.70
C ARG A 48 14.04 31.23 -9.67
N ARG A 49 12.72 31.44 -9.69
CA ARG A 49 12.10 32.78 -9.58
C ARG A 49 12.17 33.38 -8.18
N ALA A 50 12.26 32.55 -7.15
CA ALA A 50 12.31 32.97 -5.75
C ALA A 50 13.75 33.09 -5.21
N ASP A 51 14.77 32.78 -6.01
CA ASP A 51 16.20 32.77 -5.64
C ASP A 51 16.47 31.94 -4.38
N LEU A 52 15.83 30.76 -4.29
CA LEU A 52 15.94 29.85 -3.16
C LEU A 52 17.10 28.87 -3.34
N ASP A 53 18.09 28.92 -2.45
CA ASP A 53 19.12 27.88 -2.34
C ASP A 53 18.54 26.65 -1.63
N VAL A 54 18.45 25.53 -2.37
CA VAL A 54 17.78 24.30 -1.93
C VAL A 54 18.79 23.16 -1.89
N VAL A 55 19.21 22.79 -0.67
CA VAL A 55 20.06 21.62 -0.46
C VAL A 55 19.20 20.35 -0.47
N VAL A 56 19.26 19.60 -1.56
CA VAL A 56 18.69 18.25 -1.63
C VAL A 56 19.61 17.29 -0.86
N PRO A 57 19.13 16.54 0.15
CA PRO A 57 19.98 15.61 0.88
C PRO A 57 20.51 14.51 -0.03
N ALA A 58 21.81 14.25 0.04
CA ALA A 58 22.47 13.21 -0.73
C ALA A 58 21.90 11.83 -0.37
N GLN A 59 21.63 11.00 -1.37
CA GLN A 59 21.08 9.66 -1.16
C GLN A 59 22.11 8.78 -0.43
N PRO A 60 21.75 8.08 0.65
CA PRO A 60 22.60 7.03 1.21
C PRO A 60 22.81 5.90 0.20
N GLY A 61 23.92 5.18 0.36
CA GLY A 61 24.13 3.89 -0.30
C GLY A 61 22.97 2.94 -0.01
N TRP A 62 22.66 2.05 -0.96
CA TRP A 62 21.50 1.19 -0.82
C TRP A 62 21.71 0.15 0.29
N PRO A 63 20.74 -0.02 1.21
CA PRO A 63 20.92 -0.89 2.36
C PRO A 63 20.89 -2.39 2.03
N GLY A 64 21.87 -3.13 2.52
CA GLY A 64 21.83 -4.59 2.71
C GLY A 64 21.42 -5.00 4.13
N ASP A 65 21.64 -4.13 5.13
CA ASP A 65 21.70 -4.51 6.55
C ASP A 65 20.69 -3.76 7.45
N ASP A 66 20.47 -4.24 8.68
CA ASP A 66 19.47 -3.69 9.62
C ASP A 66 19.83 -2.30 10.19
N ALA A 67 21.12 -2.03 10.45
CA ALA A 67 21.59 -0.70 10.86
C ALA A 67 21.26 0.38 9.81
N GLU A 68 21.15 -0.07 8.57
CA GLU A 68 21.00 0.67 7.33
C GLU A 68 19.52 0.99 7.05
N THR A 69 18.58 0.17 7.54
CA THR A 69 17.13 0.49 7.58
C THR A 69 16.87 1.77 8.39
N ARG A 70 17.52 1.94 9.55
CA ARG A 70 17.38 3.17 10.37
C ARG A 70 17.95 4.40 9.66
N ALA A 71 19.11 4.25 9.02
CA ALA A 71 19.70 5.33 8.22
C ALA A 71 18.79 5.73 7.04
N TYR A 72 18.11 4.76 6.43
CA TYR A 72 17.18 5.02 5.34
C TYR A 72 15.89 5.71 5.80
N LEU A 73 15.30 5.30 6.94
CA LEU A 73 14.17 6.02 7.56
C LEU A 73 14.54 7.45 7.96
N GLN A 74 15.76 7.68 8.46
CA GLN A 74 16.26 9.02 8.75
C GLN A 74 16.39 9.87 7.47
N TYR A 75 16.94 9.30 6.40
CA TYR A 75 17.00 9.95 5.09
C TYR A 75 15.62 10.37 4.57
N VAL A 76 14.59 9.53 4.74
CA VAL A 76 13.19 9.90 4.38
C VAL A 76 12.71 11.09 5.19
N ALA A 77 12.87 11.06 6.51
CA ALA A 77 12.43 12.16 7.37
C ALA A 77 13.11 13.50 7.03
N ASP A 78 14.39 13.45 6.62
CA ASP A 78 15.15 14.62 6.19
C ASP A 78 14.82 15.05 4.75
N ALA A 79 14.56 14.12 3.84
CA ALA A 79 14.04 14.38 2.50
C ALA A 79 12.67 15.09 2.55
N GLU A 80 11.73 14.57 3.33
CA GLU A 80 10.43 15.22 3.54
C GLU A 80 10.58 16.60 4.20
N ARG A 81 11.53 16.76 5.12
CA ARG A 81 11.82 18.06 5.75
C ARG A 81 12.28 19.07 4.70
N ALA A 82 13.20 18.68 3.81
CA ALA A 82 13.63 19.51 2.69
C ALA A 82 12.44 19.87 1.77
N VAL A 83 11.56 18.92 1.41
CA VAL A 83 10.33 19.22 0.63
C VAL A 83 9.45 20.24 1.36
N ARG A 84 9.23 20.07 2.66
CA ARG A 84 8.42 21.00 3.47
C ARG A 84 9.05 22.39 3.53
N GLU A 85 10.37 22.50 3.65
CA GLU A 85 11.11 23.76 3.64
C GLU A 85 11.05 24.45 2.26
N VAL A 86 11.23 23.72 1.16
CA VAL A 86 11.04 24.23 -0.21
C VAL A 86 9.63 24.75 -0.44
N ARG A 87 8.61 23.94 -0.12
CA ARG A 87 7.21 24.31 -0.25
C ARG A 87 6.90 25.56 0.60
N ARG A 88 7.50 25.68 1.80
CA ARG A 88 7.39 26.86 2.68
C ARG A 88 8.09 28.10 2.14
N GLY A 89 9.25 27.97 1.49
CA GLY A 89 9.94 29.08 0.83
C GLY A 89 9.12 29.64 -0.35
N ILE A 90 8.58 28.75 -1.19
CA ILE A 90 7.71 29.11 -2.32
C ILE A 90 6.41 29.76 -1.82
N ALA A 91 5.81 29.19 -0.77
CA ALA A 91 4.65 29.75 -0.06
C ALA A 91 4.89 31.20 0.39
N GLU A 92 5.95 31.44 1.18
CA GLU A 92 6.25 32.78 1.69
C GLU A 92 6.54 33.77 0.55
N ALA A 93 7.29 33.35 -0.49
CA ALA A 93 7.53 34.16 -1.69
C ALA A 93 6.26 34.49 -2.49
N ARG A 94 5.24 33.63 -2.45
CA ARG A 94 3.90 33.90 -3.02
C ARG A 94 3.07 34.79 -2.09
N ARG A 95 3.13 34.59 -0.78
CA ARG A 95 2.46 35.42 0.24
C ARG A 95 2.93 36.86 0.19
N ILE A 96 4.24 37.11 0.14
CA ILE A 96 4.82 38.46 0.03
C ILE A 96 4.26 39.18 -1.21
N ARG A 97 4.25 38.51 -2.36
CA ARG A 97 3.66 39.03 -3.61
C ARG A 97 2.17 39.33 -3.48
N ARG A 98 1.38 38.45 -2.85
CA ARG A 98 -0.06 38.68 -2.62
C ARG A 98 -0.31 39.87 -1.67
N THR A 99 0.47 40.00 -0.60
CA THR A 99 0.38 41.15 0.32
C THR A 99 0.76 42.47 -0.35
N GLN A 100 1.71 42.45 -1.30
CA GLN A 100 2.00 43.60 -2.17
C GLN A 100 0.80 43.93 -3.06
N GLN A 101 0.26 42.96 -3.81
CA GLN A 101 -0.92 43.17 -4.67
C GLN A 101 -2.14 43.72 -3.92
N VAL A 102 -2.45 43.19 -2.73
CA VAL A 102 -3.55 43.71 -1.88
C VAL A 102 -3.28 45.14 -1.41
N ARG A 103 -2.02 45.47 -1.09
CA ARG A 103 -1.63 46.84 -0.72
C ARG A 103 -1.79 47.79 -1.90
N ASP A 104 -1.36 47.39 -3.09
CA ASP A 104 -1.40 48.22 -4.30
C ASP A 104 -2.85 48.46 -4.73
N ALA A 105 -3.69 47.41 -4.73
CA ALA A 105 -5.12 47.51 -5.00
C ALA A 105 -5.84 48.45 -4.02
N LEU A 106 -5.63 48.26 -2.71
CA LEU A 106 -6.28 49.06 -1.66
C LEU A 106 -5.57 50.40 -1.37
N GLY A 107 -4.47 50.73 -2.05
CA GLY A 107 -3.70 51.96 -1.88
C GLY A 107 -3.77 52.90 -3.08
N SER A 108 -4.25 52.43 -4.23
CA SER A 108 -4.39 53.23 -5.45
C SER A 108 -5.56 54.25 -5.44
N THR A 109 -6.43 54.21 -4.43
CA THR A 109 -7.58 55.13 -4.31
C THR A 109 -7.26 56.50 -3.73
N ASP A 110 -6.01 56.76 -3.31
CA ASP A 110 -5.64 58.00 -2.64
C ASP A 110 -5.17 59.12 -3.61
N VAL A 111 -6.01 60.18 -3.66
CA VAL A 111 -5.68 61.61 -3.81
C VAL A 111 -5.73 62.29 -5.20
N GLU A 112 -5.37 61.68 -6.34
CA GLU A 112 -5.20 62.49 -7.58
C GLU A 112 -6.48 63.11 -8.19
N THR A 113 -7.68 62.59 -7.91
CA THR A 113 -8.95 63.14 -8.44
C THR A 113 -9.57 64.25 -7.61
N ALA A 114 -9.08 64.54 -6.39
CA ALA A 114 -9.67 65.56 -5.51
C ALA A 114 -9.06 66.97 -5.70
N ALA A 115 -7.93 67.10 -6.41
CA ALA A 115 -7.14 68.35 -6.47
C ALA A 115 -7.63 69.40 -7.49
N ARG A 116 -8.79 69.23 -8.13
CA ARG A 116 -9.33 70.18 -9.12
C ARG A 116 -10.80 70.56 -8.88
N GLY A 117 -11.01 71.42 -7.89
CA GLY A 117 -12.08 72.43 -7.92
C GLY A 117 -13.29 72.19 -7.02
N ALA A 118 -13.17 72.58 -5.75
CA ALA A 118 -14.29 73.10 -4.95
C ALA A 118 -13.75 73.83 -3.69
N GLU A 119 -13.52 75.13 -3.78
CA GLU A 119 -13.20 75.98 -2.62
C GLU A 119 -14.50 76.34 -1.87
N THR A 120 -15.06 75.38 -1.12
CA THR A 120 -16.28 75.61 -0.32
C THR A 120 -16.19 74.94 1.04
N VAL A 121 -16.27 75.75 2.09
CA VAL A 121 -16.16 75.34 3.50
C VAL A 121 -17.40 74.55 3.96
N LEU A 122 -17.20 73.31 4.41
CA LEU A 122 -18.20 72.47 5.09
C LEU A 122 -17.51 71.58 6.17
N PRO A 123 -18.26 70.95 7.11
CA PRO A 123 -17.80 70.78 8.49
C PRO A 123 -16.88 69.57 8.72
N GLU A 124 -16.32 69.56 9.93
CA GLU A 124 -15.46 68.56 10.57
C GLU A 124 -15.90 67.10 10.31
N VAL A 125 -15.44 66.51 9.21
CA VAL A 125 -15.64 65.10 8.88
C VAL A 125 -14.77 64.26 9.80
N VAL A 126 -15.40 63.59 10.76
CA VAL A 126 -14.71 62.71 11.72
C VAL A 126 -14.21 61.44 11.03
N SER A 127 -12.96 61.52 10.54
CA SER A 127 -12.00 60.45 10.22
C SER A 127 -12.57 59.10 9.73
N SER A 128 -12.97 59.06 8.45
CA SER A 128 -13.28 57.81 7.72
C SER A 128 -12.07 56.84 7.60
N ASP A 129 -10.83 57.35 7.65
CA ASP A 129 -9.57 56.59 7.62
C ASP A 129 -9.53 55.40 8.59
N GLY A 130 -10.12 55.58 9.77
CA GLY A 130 -10.15 54.53 10.79
C GLY A 130 -10.98 53.31 10.39
N GLY A 131 -11.97 53.47 9.49
CA GLY A 131 -12.74 52.38 8.91
C GLY A 131 -11.91 51.59 7.89
N ALA A 132 -11.47 52.27 6.84
CA ALA A 132 -10.71 51.67 5.74
C ALA A 132 -9.47 50.89 6.22
N ARG A 133 -8.72 51.43 7.20
CA ARG A 133 -7.57 50.72 7.79
C ARG A 133 -7.97 49.44 8.51
N ARG A 134 -9.04 49.47 9.34
CA ARG A 134 -9.52 48.28 10.06
C ARG A 134 -10.02 47.20 9.10
N THR A 135 -10.69 47.58 8.02
CA THR A 135 -11.09 46.67 6.93
C THR A 135 -9.87 46.04 6.27
N ARG A 136 -8.88 46.85 5.86
CA ARG A 136 -7.63 46.36 5.25
C ARG A 136 -6.92 45.35 6.17
N ASP A 137 -6.79 45.67 7.45
CA ASP A 137 -6.18 44.80 8.46
C ASP A 137 -7.02 43.53 8.74
N ALA A 138 -8.35 43.56 8.56
CA ALA A 138 -9.22 42.39 8.67
C ALA A 138 -9.11 41.46 7.43
N VAL A 139 -9.21 42.03 6.23
CA VAL A 139 -9.08 41.32 4.95
C VAL A 139 -7.71 40.67 4.83
N GLN A 140 -6.63 41.40 5.16
CA GLN A 140 -5.27 40.83 5.18
C GLN A 140 -5.21 39.61 6.12
N ARG A 141 -5.70 39.71 7.36
CA ARG A 141 -5.71 38.59 8.30
C ARG A 141 -6.58 37.40 7.87
N ILE A 142 -7.56 37.60 6.99
CA ILE A 142 -8.34 36.49 6.40
C ILE A 142 -7.52 35.82 5.30
N VAL A 143 -6.96 36.59 4.36
CA VAL A 143 -6.16 36.06 3.24
C VAL A 143 -4.84 35.42 3.71
N GLU A 144 -4.25 35.91 4.80
CA GLU A 144 -3.07 35.30 5.45
C GLU A 144 -3.34 33.94 6.08
N ARG A 145 -4.61 33.55 6.24
CA ARG A 145 -5.00 32.21 6.70
C ARG A 145 -5.23 31.23 5.55
N LEU A 146 -5.21 31.68 4.29
CA LEU A 146 -5.31 30.80 3.13
C LEU A 146 -4.03 29.97 3.00
N ARG A 147 -4.17 28.65 3.00
CA ARG A 147 -3.05 27.72 2.82
C ARG A 147 -2.46 27.81 1.40
N ASP A 148 -1.18 27.52 1.28
CA ASP A 148 -0.43 27.66 0.02
C ASP A 148 -0.70 26.53 -0.97
N ASP A 149 -1.15 25.38 -0.47
CA ASP A 149 -1.42 24.14 -1.20
C ASP A 149 -2.89 23.98 -1.65
N VAL A 150 -3.69 25.04 -1.45
CA VAL A 150 -5.05 25.19 -2.03
C VAL A 150 -5.01 25.07 -3.55
N LEU A 151 -5.98 24.34 -4.11
CA LEU A 151 -6.09 24.10 -5.55
C LEU A 151 -6.35 25.41 -6.33
N PRO A 152 -5.98 25.47 -7.63
CA PRO A 152 -6.20 26.65 -8.46
C PRO A 152 -7.67 27.13 -8.51
N ALA A 153 -8.63 26.21 -8.57
CA ALA A 153 -10.07 26.54 -8.64
C ALA A 153 -10.59 27.17 -7.32
N ASP A 154 -10.19 26.60 -6.18
CA ASP A 154 -10.54 27.14 -4.85
C ASP A 154 -9.88 28.51 -4.63
N ARG A 155 -8.65 28.68 -5.11
CA ARG A 155 -7.93 29.96 -5.09
C ARG A 155 -8.63 31.01 -5.95
N GLU A 156 -9.06 30.65 -7.16
CA GLU A 156 -9.85 31.54 -8.03
C GLU A 156 -11.18 31.97 -7.37
N GLN A 157 -11.82 31.08 -6.61
CA GLN A 157 -13.01 31.42 -5.82
C GLN A 157 -12.71 32.39 -4.67
N VAL A 158 -11.55 32.26 -4.00
CA VAL A 158 -11.10 33.22 -2.97
C VAL A 158 -10.73 34.57 -3.60
N ASP A 159 -10.02 34.58 -4.71
CA ASP A 159 -9.63 35.80 -5.44
C ASP A 159 -10.88 36.56 -5.93
N ARG A 160 -11.89 35.85 -6.48
CA ARG A 160 -13.20 36.44 -6.83
C ARG A 160 -13.96 37.03 -5.63
N SER A 161 -13.80 36.45 -4.43
CA SER A 161 -14.37 37.04 -3.20
C SER A 161 -13.59 38.28 -2.74
N LEU A 162 -12.27 38.29 -2.92
CA LEU A 162 -11.40 39.43 -2.61
C LEU A 162 -11.71 40.64 -3.52
N ASP A 163 -11.90 40.40 -4.82
CA ASP A 163 -12.30 41.44 -5.78
C ASP A 163 -13.63 42.11 -5.39
N ARG A 164 -14.60 41.34 -4.86
CA ARG A 164 -15.87 41.89 -4.37
C ARG A 164 -15.70 42.78 -3.14
N VAL A 165 -14.77 42.43 -2.23
CA VAL A 165 -14.43 43.28 -1.09
C VAL A 165 -13.77 44.58 -1.56
N ALA A 166 -12.88 44.50 -2.55
CA ALA A 166 -12.21 45.69 -3.11
C ALA A 166 -13.16 46.60 -3.91
N ALA A 167 -14.17 46.03 -4.57
CA ALA A 167 -15.19 46.76 -5.33
C ALA A 167 -16.37 47.27 -4.49
N ALA A 168 -16.40 47.00 -3.17
CA ALA A 168 -17.47 47.41 -2.28
C ALA A 168 -17.51 48.94 -2.12
N THR A 169 -18.70 49.53 -2.26
CA THR A 169 -18.88 51.00 -2.21
C THR A 169 -19.36 51.50 -0.84
N SER A 170 -19.77 50.58 0.03
CA SER A 170 -20.33 50.89 1.34
C SER A 170 -19.83 49.94 2.44
N ASP A 171 -19.86 50.45 3.66
CA ASP A 171 -19.44 49.77 4.88
C ASP A 171 -20.19 48.44 5.12
N ASP A 172 -21.46 48.34 4.71
CA ASP A 172 -22.27 47.12 4.83
C ASP A 172 -21.97 46.11 3.73
N GLU A 173 -21.67 46.55 2.50
CA GLU A 173 -21.14 45.67 1.45
C GLU A 173 -19.78 45.10 1.85
N VAL A 174 -18.88 45.94 2.38
CA VAL A 174 -17.59 45.50 2.93
C VAL A 174 -17.79 44.42 3.99
N ARG A 175 -18.64 44.67 5.01
CA ARG A 175 -18.93 43.69 6.06
C ARG A 175 -19.50 42.38 5.52
N ARG A 176 -20.39 42.46 4.52
CA ARG A 176 -20.96 41.28 3.86
C ARG A 176 -19.90 40.47 3.11
N TRP A 177 -19.13 41.11 2.23
CA TRP A 177 -18.14 40.41 1.42
C TRP A 177 -16.96 39.92 2.26
N GLU A 178 -16.65 40.56 3.40
CA GLU A 178 -15.68 40.03 4.39
C GLU A 178 -16.12 38.66 4.95
N VAL A 179 -17.42 38.48 5.21
CA VAL A 179 -17.98 37.19 5.66
C VAL A 179 -17.93 36.15 4.54
N GLU A 180 -18.26 36.52 3.29
CA GLU A 180 -18.15 35.61 2.15
C GLU A 180 -16.68 35.22 1.84
N LEU A 181 -15.74 36.16 1.96
CA LEU A 181 -14.30 35.90 1.82
C LEU A 181 -13.79 34.96 2.93
N ARG A 182 -14.23 35.17 4.19
CA ARG A 182 -13.91 34.27 5.29
C ARG A 182 -14.42 32.85 5.02
N HIS A 183 -15.66 32.70 4.56
CA HIS A 183 -16.20 31.39 4.20
C HIS A 183 -15.39 30.73 3.07
N ALA A 184 -15.09 31.46 2.00
CA ALA A 184 -14.30 30.95 0.87
C ALA A 184 -12.90 30.46 1.30
N VAL A 185 -12.21 31.21 2.17
CA VAL A 185 -10.91 30.79 2.72
C VAL A 185 -11.04 29.57 3.63
N GLU A 186 -12.07 29.49 4.47
CA GLU A 186 -12.32 28.34 5.35
C GLU A 186 -12.68 27.07 4.55
N GLU A 187 -13.43 27.21 3.47
CA GLU A 187 -13.78 26.13 2.55
C GLU A 187 -12.57 25.63 1.74
N ALA A 188 -11.83 26.55 1.12
CA ALA A 188 -10.57 26.24 0.41
C ALA A 188 -9.55 25.52 1.31
N ASN A 189 -9.39 25.99 2.55
CA ASN A 189 -8.51 25.35 3.54
C ASN A 189 -9.00 23.95 3.95
N ARG A 190 -10.31 23.73 4.00
CA ARG A 190 -10.92 22.42 4.30
C ARG A 190 -10.69 21.45 3.13
N GLY A 191 -10.83 21.92 1.89
CA GLY A 191 -10.50 21.16 0.68
C GLY A 191 -9.03 20.74 0.65
N ALA A 192 -8.11 21.69 0.87
CA ALA A 192 -6.67 21.41 0.96
C ALA A 192 -6.34 20.37 2.06
N ALA A 193 -6.95 20.50 3.24
CA ALA A 193 -6.75 19.55 4.34
C ALA A 193 -7.35 18.15 4.07
N ALA A 194 -8.42 18.04 3.28
CA ALA A 194 -8.95 16.76 2.83
C ALA A 194 -8.01 16.08 1.82
N LEU A 195 -7.48 16.86 0.86
CA LEU A 195 -6.50 16.38 -0.13
C LEU A 195 -5.20 15.91 0.53
N ASP A 196 -4.72 16.56 1.59
CA ASP A 196 -3.58 16.06 2.38
C ASP A 196 -3.85 14.65 2.93
N GLN A 197 -5.06 14.39 3.43
CA GLN A 197 -5.44 13.09 4.00
C GLN A 197 -5.58 12.03 2.89
N GLU A 198 -6.13 12.38 1.73
CA GLU A 198 -6.17 11.50 0.55
C GLU A 198 -4.75 11.13 0.08
N VAL A 199 -3.85 12.12 -0.04
CA VAL A 199 -2.45 11.91 -0.44
C VAL A 199 -1.72 11.02 0.55
N GLU A 200 -1.83 11.28 1.86
CA GLU A 200 -1.18 10.47 2.89
C GLU A 200 -1.73 9.03 2.90
N ARG A 201 -3.04 8.87 2.74
CA ARG A 201 -3.66 7.55 2.61
C ARG A 201 -3.19 6.82 1.35
N ALA A 202 -2.99 7.52 0.24
CA ALA A 202 -2.46 6.95 -0.99
C ALA A 202 -0.98 6.54 -0.87
N ARG A 203 -0.13 7.33 -0.18
CA ARG A 203 1.26 6.94 0.14
C ARG A 203 1.30 5.61 0.90
N GLN A 204 0.50 5.47 1.95
CA GLN A 204 0.46 4.25 2.75
C GLN A 204 -0.01 3.05 1.92
N LEU A 205 -1.05 3.22 1.10
CA LEU A 205 -1.56 2.17 0.21
C LEU A 205 -0.53 1.75 -0.86
N LEU A 206 0.23 2.71 -1.41
CA LEU A 206 1.25 2.43 -2.42
C LEU A 206 2.44 1.67 -1.84
N ALA A 207 2.86 2.03 -0.64
CA ALA A 207 3.91 1.31 0.07
C ALA A 207 3.48 -0.09 0.49
N ASP A 208 2.24 -0.27 0.95
CA ASP A 208 1.69 -1.59 1.27
C ASP A 208 1.65 -2.47 0.02
N LEU A 209 1.21 -1.92 -1.12
CA LEU A 209 1.20 -2.62 -2.41
C LEU A 209 2.61 -3.02 -2.88
N ARG A 210 3.57 -2.09 -2.86
CA ARG A 210 4.97 -2.33 -3.27
C ARG A 210 5.73 -3.29 -2.32
N ALA A 211 5.32 -3.40 -1.07
CA ALA A 211 5.91 -4.34 -0.10
C ALA A 211 5.35 -5.76 -0.25
N SER A 212 4.06 -5.91 -0.56
CA SER A 212 3.44 -7.23 -0.69
C SER A 212 3.71 -7.94 -2.03
N THR A 213 4.19 -7.24 -3.08
CA THR A 213 4.50 -7.86 -4.38
C THR A 213 5.76 -7.28 -5.02
N VAL A 214 6.58 -8.19 -5.57
CA VAL A 214 7.80 -7.87 -6.36
C VAL A 214 7.50 -6.96 -7.56
N GLU A 215 6.31 -7.10 -8.15
CA GLU A 215 5.84 -6.30 -9.28
C GLU A 215 4.37 -5.91 -9.03
N PRO A 216 4.09 -4.66 -8.59
CA PRO A 216 2.72 -4.19 -8.39
C PRO A 216 1.96 -4.08 -9.73
N PRO A 217 0.63 -4.24 -9.74
CA PRO A 217 -0.17 -3.96 -10.94
C PRO A 217 -0.01 -2.49 -11.36
N LEU A 218 0.50 -2.27 -12.58
CA LEU A 218 0.86 -0.94 -13.08
C LEU A 218 -0.27 0.09 -12.98
N GLU A 219 -1.51 -0.34 -13.17
CA GLU A 219 -2.72 0.51 -13.09
C GLU A 219 -2.96 1.03 -11.66
N LEU A 220 -2.74 0.20 -10.65
CA LEU A 220 -2.89 0.58 -9.24
C LEU A 220 -1.74 1.48 -8.77
N ASP A 221 -0.51 1.16 -9.18
CA ASP A 221 0.68 1.97 -8.88
C ASP A 221 0.56 3.38 -9.50
N ALA A 222 0.19 3.45 -10.78
CA ALA A 222 -0.04 4.71 -11.48
C ALA A 222 -1.24 5.49 -10.91
N GLY A 223 -2.32 4.80 -10.54
CA GLY A 223 -3.50 5.43 -9.92
C GLY A 223 -3.18 6.08 -8.58
N LEU A 224 -2.48 5.37 -7.69
CA LEU A 224 -2.04 5.93 -6.40
C LEU A 224 -1.01 7.06 -6.58
N SER A 225 -0.07 6.92 -7.53
CA SER A 225 0.90 7.96 -7.86
C SER A 225 0.23 9.23 -8.41
N ALA A 226 -0.85 9.11 -9.18
CA ALA A 226 -1.66 10.24 -9.63
C ALA A 226 -2.38 10.96 -8.47
N VAL A 227 -2.86 10.23 -7.46
CA VAL A 227 -3.41 10.82 -6.23
C VAL A 227 -2.34 11.57 -5.44
N ILE A 228 -1.18 10.95 -5.21
CA ILE A 228 -0.06 11.57 -4.47
C ILE A 228 0.37 12.89 -5.15
N ALA A 229 0.43 12.90 -6.48
CA ALA A 229 0.72 14.10 -7.27
C ALA A 229 -0.45 15.09 -7.42
N ARG A 230 -1.57 14.90 -6.69
CA ARG A 230 -2.80 15.71 -6.75
C ARG A 230 -3.42 15.85 -8.15
N ARG A 231 -3.20 14.85 -9.02
CA ARG A 231 -3.78 14.77 -10.38
C ARG A 231 -5.14 14.06 -10.40
N SER A 232 -5.51 13.38 -9.32
CA SER A 232 -6.78 12.67 -9.13
C SER A 232 -7.13 12.55 -7.64
N HIS A 233 -8.39 12.23 -7.34
CA HIS A 233 -8.86 11.92 -5.98
C HIS A 233 -8.72 10.43 -5.63
N LEU A 234 -8.60 10.13 -4.34
CA LEU A 234 -8.59 8.76 -3.82
C LEU A 234 -10.02 8.16 -3.83
N SER A 235 -10.35 7.37 -4.84
CA SER A 235 -11.65 6.70 -4.92
C SER A 235 -11.71 5.43 -4.07
N GLU A 236 -12.87 5.14 -3.47
CA GLU A 236 -13.12 3.90 -2.73
C GLU A 236 -12.87 2.65 -3.58
N ALA A 237 -13.12 2.72 -4.90
CA ALA A 237 -12.82 1.63 -5.84
C ALA A 237 -11.31 1.35 -5.94
N LEU A 238 -10.47 2.40 -6.00
CA LEU A 238 -9.01 2.24 -5.98
C LEU A 238 -8.54 1.68 -4.63
N VAL A 239 -9.09 2.16 -3.51
CA VAL A 239 -8.78 1.66 -2.16
C VAL A 239 -9.16 0.18 -2.03
N ALA A 240 -10.31 -0.24 -2.54
CA ALA A 240 -10.76 -1.63 -2.54
C ALA A 240 -9.83 -2.53 -3.38
N ALA A 241 -9.53 -2.13 -4.62
CA ALA A 241 -8.68 -2.91 -5.52
C ALA A 241 -7.24 -3.08 -4.97
N VAL A 242 -6.69 -2.04 -4.33
CA VAL A 242 -5.37 -2.14 -3.68
C VAL A 242 -5.41 -3.07 -2.47
N ARG A 243 -6.45 -3.01 -1.64
CA ARG A 243 -6.63 -3.93 -0.50
C ARG A 243 -6.75 -5.38 -0.97
N GLU A 244 -7.50 -5.64 -2.03
CA GLU A 244 -7.64 -6.97 -2.64
C GLU A 244 -6.28 -7.48 -3.15
N ALA A 245 -5.54 -6.66 -3.91
CA ALA A 245 -4.21 -7.00 -4.41
C ALA A 245 -3.20 -7.29 -3.29
N VAL A 246 -3.16 -6.47 -2.24
CA VAL A 246 -2.32 -6.69 -1.04
C VAL A 246 -2.70 -7.97 -0.31
N THR A 247 -4.01 -8.25 -0.16
CA THR A 247 -4.50 -9.45 0.51
C THR A 247 -4.11 -10.71 -0.28
N ALA A 248 -4.34 -10.72 -1.59
CA ALA A 248 -4.00 -11.84 -2.46
C ALA A 248 -2.49 -12.11 -2.52
N ALA A 249 -1.67 -11.05 -2.57
CA ALA A 249 -0.22 -11.18 -2.58
C ALA A 249 0.32 -11.66 -1.22
N THR A 250 -0.25 -11.20 -0.11
CA THR A 250 0.09 -11.68 1.24
C THR A 250 -0.28 -13.15 1.42
N ALA A 251 -1.47 -13.56 0.97
CA ALA A 251 -1.90 -14.96 1.00
C ALA A 251 -0.99 -15.88 0.16
N ALA A 252 -0.51 -15.41 -1.01
CA ALA A 252 0.45 -16.16 -1.82
C ALA A 252 1.84 -16.28 -1.15
N ALA A 253 2.29 -15.23 -0.43
CA ALA A 253 3.52 -15.28 0.34
C ALA A 253 3.41 -16.23 1.56
N ASP A 254 2.30 -16.15 2.31
CA ASP A 254 2.00 -17.08 3.42
C ASP A 254 1.92 -18.52 2.93
N ALA A 255 1.23 -18.77 1.80
CA ALA A 255 1.15 -20.08 1.18
C ALA A 255 2.53 -20.64 0.80
N SER A 256 3.41 -19.80 0.26
CA SER A 256 4.79 -20.19 -0.11
C SER A 256 5.65 -20.51 1.11
N PHE A 257 5.56 -19.69 2.18
CA PHE A 257 6.26 -19.92 3.44
C PHE A 257 5.81 -21.21 4.13
N VAL A 258 4.49 -21.42 4.24
CA VAL A 258 3.92 -22.63 4.84
C VAL A 258 4.24 -23.88 4.01
N THR A 259 4.29 -23.75 2.67
CA THR A 259 4.72 -24.83 1.77
C THR A 259 6.15 -25.28 2.07
N ALA A 260 7.08 -24.33 2.23
CA ALA A 260 8.46 -24.64 2.61
C ALA A 260 8.51 -25.30 4.00
N ALA A 261 7.87 -24.70 5.00
CA ALA A 261 7.85 -25.21 6.38
C ALA A 261 7.26 -26.63 6.51
N VAL A 262 6.17 -26.93 5.81
CA VAL A 262 5.58 -28.29 5.76
C VAL A 262 6.53 -29.27 5.07
N THR A 263 7.20 -28.85 4.00
CA THR A 263 8.17 -29.69 3.28
C THR A 263 9.37 -30.03 4.16
N ASP A 264 9.99 -29.03 4.78
CA ASP A 264 11.14 -29.20 5.67
C ASP A 264 10.78 -30.06 6.89
N SER A 265 9.65 -29.77 7.55
CA SER A 265 9.19 -30.54 8.71
C SER A 265 8.89 -32.01 8.38
N LEU A 266 8.30 -32.30 7.20
CA LEU A 266 8.08 -33.68 6.75
C LEU A 266 9.39 -34.39 6.39
N GLN A 267 10.35 -33.69 5.79
CA GLN A 267 11.69 -34.22 5.51
C GLN A 267 12.46 -34.56 6.80
N GLU A 268 12.40 -33.71 7.83
CA GLU A 268 12.95 -34.01 9.17
C GLU A 268 12.34 -35.29 9.78
N MET A 269 11.06 -35.57 9.50
CA MET A 269 10.35 -36.78 9.94
C MET A 269 10.63 -38.02 9.06
N GLY A 270 11.46 -37.90 8.02
CA GLY A 270 11.82 -39.00 7.11
C GLY A 270 10.83 -39.27 5.98
N TYR A 271 9.97 -38.30 5.67
CA TYR A 271 9.13 -38.30 4.47
C TYR A 271 9.84 -37.56 3.32
N GLU A 272 9.89 -38.17 2.15
CA GLU A 272 10.41 -37.59 0.92
C GLU A 272 9.28 -36.98 0.10
N LEU A 273 9.55 -35.85 -0.55
CA LEU A 273 8.65 -35.28 -1.55
C LEU A 273 8.70 -36.13 -2.84
N GLY A 274 7.55 -36.39 -3.46
CA GLY A 274 7.49 -37.07 -4.77
C GLY A 274 8.18 -36.26 -5.89
N PRO A 275 8.44 -36.83 -7.07
CA PRO A 275 9.20 -36.16 -8.15
C PRO A 275 8.32 -35.19 -8.95
N ALA A 276 7.00 -35.40 -8.97
CA ALA A 276 6.03 -34.59 -9.68
C ALA A 276 5.82 -33.19 -9.03
N PHE A 277 6.74 -32.78 -8.15
CA PHE A 277 6.43 -31.85 -7.06
C PHE A 277 7.37 -30.65 -6.87
N ASP A 278 8.46 -30.55 -7.63
CA ASP A 278 9.37 -29.39 -7.59
C ASP A 278 8.68 -28.07 -8.04
N SER A 279 7.43 -28.13 -8.53
CA SER A 279 6.60 -26.97 -8.90
C SER A 279 5.12 -27.02 -8.46
N ALA A 280 4.57 -28.18 -8.09
CA ALA A 280 3.11 -28.37 -8.09
C ALA A 280 2.37 -27.89 -6.82
N LEU A 281 3.06 -27.71 -5.69
CA LEU A 281 2.48 -27.17 -4.46
C LEU A 281 2.03 -25.71 -4.64
N VAL A 282 2.70 -24.99 -5.54
CA VAL A 282 2.42 -23.59 -5.89
C VAL A 282 1.32 -23.46 -6.94
N GLU A 283 1.17 -24.44 -7.85
CA GLU A 283 0.17 -24.38 -8.93
C GLU A 283 -1.22 -24.92 -8.53
N ASP A 284 -1.29 -26.11 -7.93
CA ASP A 284 -2.58 -26.79 -7.61
C ASP A 284 -2.85 -26.92 -6.10
N GLY A 285 -1.91 -26.51 -5.25
CA GLY A 285 -2.08 -26.52 -3.79
C GLY A 285 -2.17 -27.92 -3.17
N VAL A 286 -1.79 -28.98 -3.88
CA VAL A 286 -1.72 -30.37 -3.37
C VAL A 286 -0.25 -30.77 -3.31
N ALA A 287 0.14 -31.74 -2.47
CA ALA A 287 1.44 -32.42 -2.46
C ALA A 287 1.29 -33.90 -2.13
N HIS A 288 2.27 -34.71 -2.53
CA HIS A 288 2.38 -36.10 -2.07
C HIS A 288 3.78 -36.34 -1.50
N PHE A 289 3.81 -36.91 -0.30
CA PHE A 289 5.01 -37.29 0.43
C PHE A 289 5.01 -38.79 0.70
N ARG A 290 6.16 -39.45 0.59
CA ARG A 290 6.34 -40.90 0.81
C ARG A 290 7.36 -41.13 1.92
N ARG A 291 7.10 -42.05 2.86
CA ARG A 291 8.08 -42.43 3.89
C ARG A 291 9.07 -43.45 3.31
N ARG A 292 10.35 -43.41 3.71
CA ARG A 292 11.35 -44.42 3.30
C ARG A 292 11.16 -45.81 3.90
N ASP A 293 10.25 -45.97 4.87
CA ASP A 293 9.94 -47.27 5.49
C ASP A 293 9.29 -48.21 4.46
N PRO A 294 9.78 -49.44 4.24
CA PRO A 294 9.18 -50.40 3.31
C PRO A 294 7.70 -50.69 3.54
N ARG A 295 7.16 -50.51 4.75
CA ARG A 295 5.72 -50.66 5.04
C ARG A 295 4.86 -49.59 4.37
N TRP A 296 5.47 -48.49 3.94
CA TRP A 296 4.87 -47.37 3.22
C TRP A 296 5.14 -47.41 1.70
N SER A 297 5.64 -48.52 1.15
CA SER A 297 6.04 -48.63 -0.27
C SER A 297 5.00 -48.12 -1.27
N ASP A 298 3.73 -48.41 -0.99
CA ASP A 298 2.58 -48.14 -1.85
C ASP A 298 1.66 -47.05 -1.27
N HIS A 299 2.10 -46.34 -0.23
CA HIS A 299 1.33 -45.34 0.51
C HIS A 299 2.09 -44.02 0.65
N GLY A 300 1.34 -42.96 0.90
CA GLY A 300 1.91 -41.65 1.16
C GLY A 300 0.96 -40.71 1.89
N ILE A 301 1.47 -39.54 2.24
CA ILE A 301 0.69 -38.43 2.80
C ILE A 301 0.41 -37.44 1.68
N ARG A 302 -0.87 -37.31 1.31
CA ARG A 302 -1.33 -36.19 0.49
C ARG A 302 -1.55 -34.98 1.39
N VAL A 303 -0.73 -33.96 1.23
CA VAL A 303 -0.95 -32.62 1.78
C VAL A 303 -1.81 -31.83 0.80
N ARG A 304 -2.69 -30.96 1.28
CA ARG A 304 -3.34 -29.95 0.46
C ARG A 304 -3.45 -28.65 1.23
N LEU A 305 -2.99 -27.57 0.61
CA LEU A 305 -3.14 -26.20 1.04
C LEU A 305 -4.43 -25.63 0.43
N ASP A 306 -5.30 -25.08 1.27
CA ASP A 306 -6.45 -24.28 0.84
C ASP A 306 -6.04 -22.80 0.87
N GLY A 307 -5.82 -22.24 -0.31
CA GLY A 307 -5.41 -20.84 -0.50
C GLY A 307 -6.52 -19.82 -0.28
N GLU A 308 -7.81 -20.21 -0.28
CA GLU A 308 -8.92 -19.29 0.02
C GLU A 308 -9.21 -19.25 1.53
N GLN A 309 -9.10 -20.39 2.22
CA GLN A 309 -9.46 -20.52 3.63
C GLN A 309 -8.27 -20.54 4.60
N GLY A 310 -7.02 -20.53 4.11
CA GLY A 310 -5.82 -20.65 4.95
C GLY A 310 -5.75 -22.00 5.65
N GLY A 311 -6.09 -23.07 4.92
CA GLY A 311 -6.21 -24.43 5.46
C GLY A 311 -5.05 -25.34 5.07
N LEU A 312 -4.71 -26.28 5.93
CA LEU A 312 -3.90 -27.46 5.61
C LEU A 312 -4.73 -28.72 5.85
N LEU A 313 -4.76 -29.60 4.85
CA LEU A 313 -5.42 -30.90 4.85
C LEU A 313 -4.39 -31.99 4.64
N PHE A 314 -4.45 -33.04 5.44
CA PHE A 314 -3.58 -34.21 5.37
C PHE A 314 -4.43 -35.48 5.24
N HIS A 315 -4.07 -36.31 4.27
CA HIS A 315 -4.72 -37.61 4.01
C HIS A 315 -3.65 -38.66 3.80
N VAL A 316 -3.84 -39.86 4.36
CA VAL A 316 -3.16 -41.04 3.81
C VAL A 316 -3.77 -41.33 2.43
N VAL A 317 -2.92 -41.67 1.46
CA VAL A 317 -3.27 -42.10 0.11
C VAL A 317 -2.51 -43.36 -0.26
N ARG A 318 -3.04 -44.13 -1.22
CA ARG A 318 -2.48 -45.41 -1.68
C ARG A 318 -2.31 -45.40 -3.20
N ALA A 319 -1.31 -46.09 -3.73
CA ALA A 319 -1.12 -46.27 -5.16
C ALA A 319 -2.35 -46.96 -5.79
N SER A 320 -2.85 -46.40 -6.90
CA SER A 320 -4.13 -46.79 -7.51
C SER A 320 -4.15 -48.16 -8.17
N ASP A 321 -2.97 -48.74 -8.42
CA ASP A 321 -2.79 -50.07 -9.01
C ASP A 321 -2.61 -51.18 -7.96
N VAL A 322 -2.61 -50.82 -6.67
CA VAL A 322 -2.54 -51.75 -5.54
C VAL A 322 -3.95 -52.08 -5.06
N GLU A 323 -4.18 -53.32 -4.63
CA GLU A 323 -5.45 -53.75 -4.06
C GLU A 323 -5.70 -53.07 -2.69
N ALA A 324 -6.96 -52.85 -2.33
CA ALA A 324 -7.31 -52.28 -1.05
C ALA A 324 -7.16 -53.33 0.06
N LEU A 325 -6.31 -53.05 1.04
CA LEU A 325 -6.12 -53.88 2.24
C LEU A 325 -6.54 -53.06 3.46
N PRO A 326 -7.83 -53.08 3.86
CA PRO A 326 -8.37 -52.17 4.88
C PRO A 326 -7.62 -52.20 6.22
N THR A 327 -7.07 -53.34 6.62
CA THR A 327 -6.26 -53.47 7.84
C THR A 327 -4.94 -52.69 7.73
N GLN A 328 -4.24 -52.79 6.59
CA GLN A 328 -2.99 -52.05 6.37
C GLN A 328 -3.25 -50.55 6.19
N ASP A 329 -4.31 -50.19 5.46
CA ASP A 329 -4.78 -48.80 5.32
C ASP A 329 -5.04 -48.19 6.72
N VAL A 330 -5.74 -48.92 7.60
CA VAL A 330 -5.99 -48.52 9.01
C VAL A 330 -4.69 -48.40 9.82
N GLU A 331 -3.78 -49.36 9.75
CA GLU A 331 -2.51 -49.35 10.51
C GLU A 331 -1.63 -48.15 10.16
N LEU A 332 -1.50 -47.82 8.86
CA LEU A 332 -0.75 -46.66 8.39
C LEU A 332 -1.45 -45.34 8.73
N GLU A 333 -2.78 -45.31 8.71
CA GLU A 333 -3.58 -44.21 9.24
C GLU A 333 -3.36 -43.99 10.76
N GLU A 334 -3.21 -45.06 11.55
CA GLU A 334 -2.85 -44.97 12.98
C GLU A 334 -1.45 -44.37 13.17
N GLU A 335 -0.47 -44.84 12.41
CA GLU A 335 0.91 -44.34 12.45
C GLU A 335 0.98 -42.85 12.09
N TRP A 336 0.30 -42.43 11.00
CA TRP A 336 0.18 -41.01 10.66
C TRP A 336 -0.49 -40.18 11.77
N CYS A 337 -1.46 -40.76 12.47
CA CYS A 337 -2.13 -40.08 13.58
C CYS A 337 -1.19 -39.84 14.78
N ALA A 338 -0.23 -40.73 14.99
CA ALA A 338 0.80 -40.62 16.02
C ALA A 338 1.93 -39.65 15.62
N ASP A 339 2.22 -39.55 14.33
CA ASP A 339 3.24 -38.62 13.78
C ASP A 339 2.73 -37.18 13.66
N LEU A 340 1.42 -36.95 13.48
CA LEU A 340 0.83 -35.61 13.30
C LEU A 340 1.16 -34.58 14.41
N PRO A 341 1.21 -34.91 15.73
CA PRO A 341 1.66 -33.97 16.76
C PRO A 341 3.12 -33.53 16.60
N VAL A 342 4.00 -34.40 16.06
CA VAL A 342 5.42 -34.07 15.80
C VAL A 342 5.52 -33.07 14.66
N LEU A 343 4.72 -33.23 13.61
CA LEU A 343 4.61 -32.25 12.51
C LEU A 343 4.13 -30.89 13.02
N VAL A 344 3.11 -30.86 13.89
CA VAL A 344 2.59 -29.60 14.46
C VAL A 344 3.65 -28.89 15.30
N ASP A 345 4.46 -29.62 16.06
CA ASP A 345 5.58 -29.03 16.82
C ASP A 345 6.70 -28.51 15.90
N GLY A 346 7.07 -29.27 14.85
CA GLY A 346 8.03 -28.82 13.83
C GLY A 346 7.60 -27.52 13.16
N LEU A 347 6.35 -27.47 12.67
CA LEU A 347 5.74 -26.27 12.10
C LEU A 347 5.73 -25.09 13.08
N SER A 348 5.38 -25.32 14.34
CA SER A 348 5.40 -24.29 15.39
C SER A 348 6.81 -23.73 15.63
N ARG A 349 7.84 -24.59 15.64
CA ARG A 349 9.25 -24.18 15.74
C ARG A 349 9.73 -23.39 14.52
N GLN A 350 9.14 -23.60 13.35
CA GLN A 350 9.33 -22.81 12.13
C GLN A 350 8.35 -21.61 12.02
N GLY A 351 7.58 -21.33 13.08
CA GLY A 351 6.68 -20.17 13.17
C GLY A 351 5.38 -20.28 12.39
N VAL A 352 4.84 -21.49 12.21
CA VAL A 352 3.50 -21.77 11.67
C VAL A 352 2.61 -22.37 12.77
N ASP A 353 1.65 -21.60 13.27
CA ASP A 353 0.60 -22.08 14.20
C ASP A 353 -0.46 -22.86 13.40
N LEU A 354 -0.41 -24.21 13.46
CA LEU A 354 -1.39 -25.09 12.82
C LEU A 354 -2.45 -25.57 13.81
N ARG A 355 -3.69 -25.07 13.65
CA ARG A 355 -4.84 -25.40 14.51
C ARG A 355 -5.72 -26.46 13.86
N ILE A 356 -5.50 -27.71 14.24
CA ILE A 356 -6.28 -28.84 13.75
C ILE A 356 -7.75 -28.73 14.22
N SER A 357 -8.65 -28.51 13.27
CA SER A 357 -10.11 -28.36 13.46
C SER A 357 -10.90 -29.62 13.10
N SER A 358 -10.33 -30.52 12.30
CA SER A 358 -10.94 -31.79 11.89
C SER A 358 -10.00 -32.97 12.13
N ARG A 359 -10.52 -34.05 12.72
CA ARG A 359 -9.82 -35.32 12.96
C ARG A 359 -10.79 -36.51 12.85
N ALA A 360 -11.02 -37.01 11.65
CA ALA A 360 -11.75 -38.29 11.47
C ALA A 360 -10.96 -39.50 12.03
N ALA A 361 -11.61 -40.67 12.14
CA ALA A 361 -11.20 -41.92 12.79
C ALA A 361 -10.77 -43.03 11.79
N PRO A 362 -10.12 -44.14 12.20
CA PRO A 362 -9.35 -45.02 11.32
C PRO A 362 -10.28 -45.89 10.46
N GLY A 363 -10.09 -45.87 9.14
CA GLY A 363 -11.07 -46.52 8.27
C GLY A 363 -12.49 -45.97 8.45
N GLU A 364 -12.67 -44.78 9.04
CA GLU A 364 -13.95 -44.05 8.97
C GLU A 364 -14.20 -43.60 7.52
N LEU A 365 -13.15 -43.13 6.85
CA LEU A 365 -13.12 -42.96 5.40
C LEU A 365 -12.12 -43.93 4.78
N ALA A 366 -12.39 -44.38 3.56
CA ALA A 366 -11.45 -45.20 2.82
C ALA A 366 -10.25 -44.37 2.32
N VAL A 367 -9.04 -44.94 2.43
CA VAL A 367 -7.81 -44.36 1.87
C VAL A 367 -7.98 -44.12 0.37
N ALA A 368 -7.74 -42.88 -0.08
CA ALA A 368 -7.99 -42.50 -1.46
C ALA A 368 -6.88 -43.04 -2.40
N PRO A 369 -7.25 -43.71 -3.51
CA PRO A 369 -6.28 -44.12 -4.51
C PRO A 369 -5.75 -42.91 -5.30
N VAL A 370 -4.43 -42.87 -5.55
CA VAL A 370 -3.74 -41.87 -6.38
C VAL A 370 -2.83 -42.56 -7.40
N PRO A 371 -2.58 -41.98 -8.58
CA PRO A 371 -1.66 -42.58 -9.56
C PRO A 371 -0.29 -42.85 -8.95
N ARG A 372 0.27 -44.05 -9.14
CA ARG A 372 1.59 -44.49 -8.61
C ARG A 372 2.72 -43.49 -8.92
N SER A 373 2.70 -42.88 -10.10
CA SER A 373 3.62 -41.80 -10.52
C SER A 373 3.55 -40.51 -9.67
N SER A 374 2.59 -40.41 -8.76
CA SER A 374 2.49 -39.32 -7.77
C SER A 374 3.25 -39.63 -6.48
N LEU A 375 3.65 -40.90 -6.27
CA LEU A 375 4.30 -41.42 -5.05
C LEU A 375 5.72 -41.92 -5.32
N GLU A 376 5.98 -42.49 -6.50
CA GLU A 376 7.31 -42.97 -6.90
C GLU A 376 8.18 -41.83 -7.44
N ALA A 377 9.46 -41.80 -7.04
CA ALA A 377 10.47 -40.93 -7.62
C ALA A 377 10.83 -41.38 -9.03
N ASP A 378 10.94 -40.44 -9.97
CA ASP A 378 11.27 -40.73 -11.36
C ASP A 378 12.78 -41.05 -11.43
N GLU A 379 13.15 -42.32 -11.27
CA GLU A 379 14.56 -42.77 -11.12
C GLU A 379 15.47 -42.40 -12.31
N HIS A 380 14.87 -41.92 -13.41
CA HIS A 380 15.56 -41.49 -14.63
C HIS A 380 15.64 -39.95 -14.76
N GLY A 381 15.03 -39.20 -13.84
CA GLY A 381 15.04 -37.75 -13.77
C GLY A 381 16.35 -37.20 -13.20
N THR A 382 17.36 -36.99 -14.06
CA THR A 382 18.57 -36.24 -13.67
C THR A 382 18.22 -34.74 -13.59
N HIS A 383 17.60 -34.33 -12.47
CA HIS A 383 17.15 -32.96 -12.28
C HIS A 383 18.33 -31.98 -12.13
N SER A 384 18.69 -31.36 -13.25
CA SER A 384 19.33 -30.05 -13.24
C SER A 384 18.35 -29.07 -12.59
N ALA A 385 18.71 -28.53 -11.42
CA ALA A 385 17.86 -27.60 -10.69
C ALA A 385 17.40 -26.44 -11.59
N PRO A 386 16.08 -26.16 -11.68
CA PRO A 386 15.60 -25.02 -12.45
C PRO A 386 15.98 -23.74 -11.72
N ALA A 387 16.88 -22.95 -12.33
CA ALA A 387 17.02 -21.55 -11.94
C ALA A 387 15.66 -20.87 -12.14
N GLN A 388 15.02 -20.45 -11.05
CA GLN A 388 13.70 -19.85 -11.02
C GLN A 388 13.67 -18.63 -11.96
N THR A 389 13.17 -18.82 -13.17
CA THR A 389 13.18 -17.78 -14.19
C THR A 389 11.84 -17.10 -14.28
N GLU A 390 11.92 -15.77 -14.30
CA GLU A 390 10.90 -14.75 -14.54
C GLU A 390 9.78 -15.10 -15.55
N ALA A 391 10.03 -16.06 -16.44
CA ALA A 391 9.07 -16.60 -17.40
C ALA A 391 7.83 -17.25 -16.74
N ASP A 392 7.98 -17.96 -15.62
CA ASP A 392 6.86 -18.69 -15.01
C ASP A 392 5.93 -17.76 -14.22
N VAL A 393 6.49 -16.76 -13.53
CA VAL A 393 5.73 -15.64 -12.95
C VAL A 393 4.92 -14.91 -14.03
N ARG A 394 5.52 -14.65 -15.19
CA ARG A 394 4.82 -14.05 -16.35
C ARG A 394 3.74 -14.97 -16.92
N ARG A 395 3.86 -16.30 -16.79
CA ARG A 395 2.87 -17.29 -17.24
C ARG A 395 1.66 -17.36 -16.31
N ALA A 396 1.88 -17.31 -14.99
CA ALA A 396 0.83 -17.21 -13.99
C ALA A 396 0.01 -15.91 -14.14
N LYS A 397 0.68 -14.76 -14.27
CA LYS A 397 0.03 -13.45 -14.53
C LYS A 397 -0.87 -13.47 -15.77
N ARG A 398 -0.45 -14.13 -16.86
CA ARG A 398 -1.25 -14.29 -18.10
C ARG A 398 -2.49 -15.18 -17.94
N ARG A 399 -2.52 -16.09 -16.97
CA ARG A 399 -3.73 -16.88 -16.65
C ARG A 399 -4.73 -16.08 -15.81
N LEU A 400 -4.26 -15.30 -14.83
CA LEU A 400 -5.12 -14.43 -14.02
C LEU A 400 -5.85 -13.38 -14.89
N ALA A 401 -5.11 -12.69 -15.77
CA ALA A 401 -5.66 -11.69 -16.69
C ALA A 401 -6.71 -12.25 -17.70
N ARG A 402 -6.78 -13.58 -17.88
CA ARG A 402 -7.79 -14.23 -18.75
C ARG A 402 -9.06 -14.65 -18.00
N ARG A 403 -9.10 -14.57 -16.68
CA ARG A 403 -10.27 -14.93 -15.85
C ARG A 403 -11.19 -13.75 -15.51
N GLN A 404 -10.80 -12.51 -15.76
CA GLN A 404 -11.73 -11.39 -15.63
C GLN A 404 -12.86 -11.52 -16.68
N PRO A 405 -14.14 -11.46 -16.27
CA PRO A 405 -15.25 -11.53 -17.20
C PRO A 405 -15.25 -10.29 -18.10
N LYS A 406 -15.36 -10.49 -19.43
CA LYS A 406 -15.65 -9.38 -20.34
C LYS A 406 -17.04 -8.84 -20.02
N GLU A 407 -17.10 -7.71 -19.32
CA GLU A 407 -18.32 -6.90 -19.26
C GLU A 407 -18.72 -6.52 -20.68
N ARG A 408 -19.76 -7.18 -21.18
CA ARG A 408 -20.39 -6.83 -22.45
C ARG A 408 -21.30 -5.65 -22.21
N GLY A 409 -20.88 -4.48 -22.67
CA GLY A 409 -21.73 -3.30 -22.69
C GLY A 409 -23.08 -3.56 -23.35
N ARG A 410 -24.11 -2.93 -22.78
CA ARG A 410 -25.43 -2.69 -23.35
C ARG A 410 -25.82 -1.26 -23.06
#